data_AF-A0A653DEG5-F1
#
_entry.id   AF-A0A653DEG5-F1
#
_cell.length_a   1.000
_cell.length_b   1.000
_cell.length_c   1.000
_cell.angle_alpha   90.00
_cell.angle_beta   90.00
_cell.angle_gamma   90.00
#
_symmetry.space_group_name_H-M   'P 1'
#
loop_
_entity.id
_entity.type
_entity.pdbx_description
1 polymer ?
#
loop_
_entity_poly.entity_id
_entity_poly.type
_entity_poly.pdbx_seq_one_letter_code
_entity_poly.pdbx_strand_id
1 'polypeptide(L)'
;MVVDREHDNHREIKSIGRCKVVQSFVCLGSLIDNSGSCENEIRRRIQQASVAMTKLTKIWRDHNITKATKMSLVQSLVFSIFFYASK
;
A
#
# COMPACT_ATOMS: atom_id res chain seq x y z
N MET A 1 -0.30 -17.85 8.90
CA MET A 1 -1.45 -17.55 8.01
C MET A 1 -0.96 -17.78 6.59
N VAL A 2 -1.77 -18.41 5.74
CA VAL A 2 -1.42 -18.72 4.34
C VAL A 2 -2.44 -18.04 3.45
N VAL A 3 -1.99 -17.45 2.35
CA VAL A 3 -2.87 -16.98 1.27
C VAL A 3 -2.72 -17.95 0.11
N ASP A 4 -3.81 -18.64 -0.19
CA ASP A 4 -3.90 -19.53 -1.32
C ASP A 4 -4.20 -18.71 -2.58
N ARG A 5 -3.24 -18.65 -3.51
CA ARG A 5 -3.37 -17.86 -4.76
C ARG A 5 -3.91 -18.66 -5.94
N GLU A 6 -3.92 -19.99 -5.84
CA GLU A 6 -4.22 -20.90 -6.95
C GLU A 6 -5.71 -21.29 -6.99
N HIS A 7 -6.40 -21.29 -5.84
CA HIS A 7 -7.74 -21.85 -5.73
C HIS A 7 -8.84 -20.85 -5.35
N ASP A 8 -8.63 -19.53 -5.49
CA ASP A 8 -9.62 -18.46 -5.20
C ASP A 8 -10.59 -18.77 -4.04
N ASN A 9 -10.04 -19.14 -2.87
CA ASN A 9 -10.84 -19.56 -1.71
C ASN A 9 -11.92 -20.61 -2.04
N HIS A 10 -11.58 -21.69 -2.75
CA HIS A 10 -12.46 -22.84 -2.88
C HIS A 10 -12.95 -23.21 -1.48
N ARG A 11 -14.27 -23.09 -1.28
CA ARG A 11 -14.98 -22.88 -0.01
C ARG A 11 -14.72 -23.92 1.09
N GLU A 12 -13.93 -24.93 0.79
CA GLU A 12 -13.68 -26.13 1.57
C GLU A 12 -12.34 -26.09 2.35
N ILE A 13 -11.33 -25.32 1.92
CA ILE A 13 -10.02 -25.32 2.58
C ILE A 13 -9.92 -24.20 3.63
N LYS A 14 -10.50 -24.43 4.81
CA LYS A 14 -10.41 -23.49 5.96
C LYS A 14 -9.03 -23.51 6.63
N SER A 15 -8.25 -24.57 6.43
CA SER A 15 -6.94 -24.78 7.04
C SER A 15 -6.08 -25.71 6.20
N ILE A 16 -4.82 -25.32 5.98
CA ILE A 16 -3.78 -26.20 5.43
C ILE A 16 -2.85 -26.55 6.60
N GLY A 17 -2.95 -27.77 7.12
CA GLY A 17 -2.26 -28.18 8.34
C GLY A 17 -2.67 -27.31 9.55
N ARG A 18 -1.68 -26.72 10.25
CA ARG A 18 -1.91 -25.79 11.39
C ARG A 18 -2.13 -24.34 10.95
N CYS A 19 -2.08 -24.04 9.65
CA CYS A 19 -2.17 -22.68 9.12
C CYS A 19 -3.59 -22.36 8.66
N LYS A 20 -4.14 -21.23 9.16
CA LYS A 20 -5.39 -20.65 8.66
C LYS A 20 -5.18 -20.04 7.27
N VAL A 21 -6.07 -20.40 6.34
CA VAL A 21 -6.16 -19.76 5.01
C VAL A 21 -6.92 -18.44 5.17
N VAL A 22 -6.34 -17.36 4.66
CA VAL A 22 -6.93 -16.01 4.69
C VAL A 22 -7.00 -15.44 3.28
N GLN A 23 -7.96 -14.57 3.03
CA GLN A 23 -8.15 -13.94 1.71
C GLN A 23 -7.08 -12.88 1.43
N SER A 24 -6.74 -12.07 2.44
CA SER A 24 -5.67 -11.10 2.34
C SER A 24 -4.91 -10.99 3.66
N PHE A 25 -3.62 -10.66 3.57
CA PHE A 25 -2.77 -10.41 4.74
C PHE A 25 -1.77 -9.31 4.45
N VAL A 26 -1.43 -8.53 5.48
CA VAL A 26 -0.38 -7.53 5.39
C VAL A 26 0.93 -8.14 5.88
N CYS A 27 1.92 -8.22 5.00
CA CYS A 27 3.26 -8.71 5.29
C CYS A 27 4.26 -7.58 5.06
N LEU A 28 5.00 -7.18 6.10
CA LEU A 28 6.04 -6.13 6.01
C LEU A 28 5.54 -4.81 5.38
N GLY A 29 4.26 -4.50 5.59
CA GLY A 29 3.60 -3.32 5.02
C GLY A 29 2.96 -3.52 3.64
N SER A 30 3.21 -4.63 2.95
CA SER A 30 2.57 -4.96 1.67
C SER A 30 1.33 -5.83 1.86
N LEU A 31 0.20 -5.45 1.27
CA LEU A 31 -0.98 -6.32 1.19
C LEU A 31 -0.73 -7.41 0.16
N ILE A 32 -0.88 -8.65 0.60
CA ILE A 32 -0.87 -9.81 -0.26
C ILE A 32 -2.29 -10.35 -0.28
N ASP A 33 -2.86 -10.38 -1.48
CA ASP A 33 -4.21 -10.83 -1.76
C ASP A 33 -4.19 -12.22 -2.43
N ASN A 34 -5.27 -12.98 -2.26
CA ASN A 34 -5.45 -14.30 -2.85
C ASN A 34 -5.70 -14.25 -4.35
N SER A 35 -6.15 -13.12 -4.89
CA SER A 35 -6.38 -12.94 -6.33
C SER A 35 -5.10 -12.96 -7.17
N GLY A 36 -3.92 -13.01 -6.52
CA GLY A 36 -2.62 -12.88 -7.20
C GLY A 36 -2.36 -11.49 -7.80
N SER A 37 -3.34 -10.58 -7.72
CA SER A 37 -3.25 -9.21 -8.24
C SER A 37 -2.65 -8.25 -7.22
N CYS A 38 -1.90 -7.27 -7.71
CA CYS A 38 -1.40 -6.14 -6.91
C CYS A 38 -2.38 -4.97 -6.85
N GLU A 39 -3.55 -5.04 -7.49
CA GLU A 39 -4.51 -3.93 -7.60
C GLU A 39 -4.91 -3.37 -6.21
N ASN A 40 -5.27 -4.25 -5.27
CA ASN A 40 -5.68 -3.84 -3.93
C ASN A 40 -4.54 -3.14 -3.16
N GLU A 41 -3.31 -3.60 -3.32
CA GLU A 41 -2.13 -2.95 -2.72
C GLU A 41 -1.84 -1.60 -3.36
N ILE A 42 -1.90 -1.50 -4.69
CA ILE A 42 -1.71 -0.25 -5.44
C ILE A 42 -2.76 0.77 -4.99
N ARG A 43 -4.03 0.37 -4.95
CA ARG A 43 -5.14 1.23 -4.51
C ARG A 43 -4.92 1.72 -3.07
N ARG A 44 -4.50 0.83 -2.17
CA ARG A 44 -4.20 1.18 -0.78
C ARG A 44 -3.06 2.20 -0.70
N ARG A 45 -1.98 2.03 -1.46
CA ARG A 45 -0.86 2.98 -1.50
C ARG A 45 -1.25 4.34 -2.09
N ILE A 46 -2.06 4.36 -3.14
CA ILE A 46 -2.64 5.61 -3.68
C ILE A 46 -3.40 6.35 -2.58
N GLN A 47 -4.23 5.65 -1.82
CA GLN A 47 -4.98 6.26 -0.71
C GLN A 47 -4.04 6.80 0.37
N GLN A 48 -3.02 6.03 0.78
CA GLN A 48 -2.03 6.49 1.76
C GLN A 48 -1.26 7.73 1.28
N ALA A 49 -0.85 7.75 0.02
CA ALA A 49 -0.18 8.89 -0.61
C ALA A 49 -1.09 10.12 -0.71
N SER A 50 -2.37 9.94 -1.04
CA SER A 50 -3.36 11.02 -1.04
C SER A 50 -3.51 11.65 0.36
N VAL A 51 -3.59 10.83 1.40
CA VAL A 51 -3.62 11.30 2.80
C VAL A 51 -2.33 12.02 3.20
N ALA A 52 -1.17 11.57 2.72
CA ALA A 52 0.09 12.29 2.93
C ALA A 52 0.08 13.66 2.23
N MET A 53 -0.41 13.73 0.99
CA MET A 53 -0.54 14.98 0.24
C MET A 53 -1.50 15.98 0.91
N THR A 54 -2.63 15.52 1.44
CA THR A 54 -3.56 16.42 2.16
C THR A 54 -2.91 17.01 3.42
N LYS A 55 -2.09 16.24 4.15
CA LYS A 55 -1.31 16.77 5.28
C LYS A 55 -0.31 17.86 4.86
N LEU A 56 0.27 17.75 3.66
CA LEU A 56 1.19 18.75 3.09
C LEU A 56 0.48 20.00 2.55
N THR A 57 -0.86 20.05 2.54
CA THR A 57 -1.61 21.18 1.96
C THR A 57 -1.30 22.51 2.66
N LYS A 58 -1.00 22.49 3.96
CA LYS A 58 -0.55 23.68 4.70
C LYS A 58 0.77 24.24 4.16
N ILE A 59 1.75 23.37 3.92
CA ILE A 59 3.05 23.73 3.32
C ILE A 59 2.84 24.21 1.89
N TRP A 60 1.91 23.61 1.15
CA TRP A 60 1.61 24.04 -0.22
C TRP A 60 1.06 25.48 -0.28
N ARG A 61 0.23 25.87 0.69
CA ARG A 61 -0.34 27.23 0.81
C ARG A 61 0.64 28.29 1.29
N ASP A 62 1.74 27.90 1.92
CA ASP A 62 2.73 28.84 2.43
C ASP A 62 3.57 29.45 1.28
N HIS A 63 3.58 30.77 1.16
CA HIS A 63 4.32 31.48 0.10
C HIS A 63 5.81 31.71 0.43
N ASN A 64 6.21 31.58 1.70
CA ASN A 64 7.61 31.71 2.13
C ASN A 64 8.43 30.47 1.78
N ILE A 65 7.79 29.31 1.62
CA ILE A 65 8.47 28.07 1.26
C ILE A 65 8.73 28.04 -0.25
N THR A 66 9.99 27.85 -0.63
CA THR A 66 10.40 27.75 -2.04
C THR A 66 9.77 26.54 -2.73
N LYS A 67 9.53 26.66 -4.05
CA LYS A 67 9.00 25.56 -4.86
C LYS A 67 9.91 24.32 -4.82
N ALA A 68 11.23 24.51 -4.78
CA ALA A 68 12.20 23.43 -4.71
C ALA A 68 12.04 22.59 -3.45
N THR A 69 11.87 23.24 -2.29
CA THR A 69 11.62 22.54 -1.02
C THR A 69 10.30 21.77 -1.04
N LYS A 70 9.24 22.36 -1.59
CA LYS A 70 7.94 21.67 -1.73
C LYS A 70 8.04 20.42 -2.61
N MET A 71 8.77 20.50 -3.73
CA MET A 71 9.00 19.37 -4.62
C MET A 71 9.82 18.27 -3.93
N SER A 72 10.88 18.64 -3.20
CA SER A 72 11.70 17.70 -2.43
C SER A 72 10.89 16.96 -1.35
N LEU A 73 9.95 17.66 -0.69
CA LEU A 73 9.05 17.05 0.30
C LEU A 73 8.10 16.02 -0.33
N VAL A 74 7.51 16.34 -1.48
CA VAL A 74 6.65 15.39 -2.21
C VAL A 74 7.46 14.16 -2.63
N GLN A 75 8.65 14.36 -3.18
CA GLN A 75 9.52 13.25 -3.59
C GLN A 75 9.94 12.38 -2.39
N SER A 76 10.25 12.99 -1.25
CA SER A 76 10.72 12.25 -0.07
C SER A 76 9.59 11.50 0.64
N LEU A 77 8.39 12.09 0.73
CA LEU A 77 7.30 11.54 1.54
C LEU A 77 6.28 10.76 0.71
N VAL A 78 5.89 11.28 -0.45
CA VAL A 78 4.76 10.76 -1.22
C VAL A 78 5.26 9.70 -2.20
N PHE A 79 6.36 9.97 -2.92
CA PHE A 79 6.94 8.97 -3.83
C PHE A 79 7.55 7.80 -3.06
N SER A 80 8.09 8.03 -1.85
CA SER A 80 8.54 6.93 -0.98
C SER A 80 7.41 5.93 -0.68
N ILE A 81 6.20 6.41 -0.37
CA ILE A 81 5.03 5.53 -0.11
C ILE A 81 4.68 4.71 -1.36
N PHE A 82 4.71 5.32 -2.53
CA PHE A 82 4.45 4.64 -3.79
C PHE A 82 5.50 3.58 -4.11
N PHE A 83 6.79 3.92 -4.03
CA PHE A 83 7.88 3.06 -4.50
C PHE A 83 8.41 2.06 -3.47
N TYR A 84 8.00 2.12 -2.19
CA TYR A 84 8.57 1.28 -1.12
C TYR A 84 8.50 -0.25 -1.36
N ALA A 85 7.66 -0.74 -2.28
CA ALA A 85 7.62 -2.17 -2.65
C ALA A 85 7.74 -2.43 -4.16
N SER A 86 8.09 -1.41 -4.95
CA SER A 86 8.41 -1.59 -6.37
C SER A 86 9.92 -1.80 -6.46
N LYS A 87 10.37 -3.05 -6.57
CA LYS A 87 11.75 -3.39 -6.90
C LYS A 87 11.82 -3.94 -8.32
#